data_AF-A0A6A4HGC7-F1
#
_entry.id   AF-A0A6A4HGC7-F1
#
_cell.length_a   1.000
_cell.length_b   1.000
_cell.length_c   1.000
_cell.angle_alpha   90.00
_cell.angle_beta   90.00
_cell.angle_gamma   90.00
#
_symmetry.space_group_name_H-M   'P 1'
#
loop_
_entity.id
_entity.type
_entity.pdbx_description
1 polymer ?
#
loop_
_entity_poly.entity_id
_entity_poly.type
_entity_poly.pdbx_seq_one_letter_code
_entity_poly.pdbx_strand_id
1 'polypeptide(L)'
;MFGYTIINSNFRLDNKNPNRFLTHFQPLSVVEDSLKKYWEKYVSDSVPNFHPAAEEEAPTPFSREAMVDAIMYHIIADDESIEVIKSAFFRRLIRTLQNELKDFDIPYADSMHACIMESLDQYLDKLREEIVETAKGDVSFTDDRWTDQKQHSFMAITGH
;
A
#
# COMPACT_ATOMS: atom_id res chain seq x y z
N MET A 1 11.12 22.65 17.84
CA MET A 1 11.93 21.50 18.27
C MET A 1 10.97 20.33 18.40
N PHE A 2 10.78 19.58 17.33
CA PHE A 2 9.85 18.44 17.32
C PHE A 2 10.65 17.21 17.71
N GLY A 3 10.46 16.74 18.95
CA GLY A 3 10.99 15.47 19.41
C GLY A 3 10.03 14.37 19.02
N TYR A 4 10.42 13.50 18.10
CA TYR A 4 9.69 12.25 17.88
C TYR A 4 10.05 11.29 19.02
N THR A 5 9.07 10.91 19.82
CA THR A 5 9.20 9.80 20.77
C THR A 5 8.62 8.57 20.08
N ILE A 6 9.48 7.66 19.61
CA ILE A 6 9.04 6.35 19.13
C ILE A 6 8.69 5.52 20.35
N ILE A 7 7.38 5.33 20.60
CA ILE A 7 6.89 4.43 21.65
C ILE A 7 6.73 3.05 21.02
N ASN A 8 7.74 2.19 21.17
CA ASN A 8 7.60 0.77 20.87
C ASN A 8 6.93 0.07 22.06
N SER A 9 5.61 0.05 22.09
CA SER A 9 4.85 -0.61 23.16
C SER A 9 4.57 -2.08 22.81
N ASN A 10 5.46 -2.98 23.23
CA ASN A 10 5.12 -4.40 23.36
C ASN A 10 4.20 -4.57 24.58
N PHE A 11 2.89 -4.54 24.35
CA PHE A 11 1.91 -4.81 25.41
C PHE A 11 1.88 -6.30 25.73
N ARG A 12 2.48 -6.69 26.86
CA ARG A 12 2.27 -8.01 27.47
C ARG A 12 1.49 -7.83 28.77
N LEU A 13 0.23 -8.23 28.77
CA LEU A 13 -0.61 -8.21 29.97
C LEU A 13 -0.09 -9.27 30.95
N ASP A 14 0.42 -8.83 32.11
CA ASP A 14 0.70 -9.73 33.22
C ASP A 14 -0.63 -10.03 33.93
N ASN A 15 -1.17 -11.23 33.70
CA ASN A 15 -2.43 -11.71 34.28
C ASN A 15 -2.44 -11.79 35.82
N LYS A 16 -1.33 -11.46 36.50
CA LYS A 16 -1.24 -11.49 37.97
C LYS A 16 -1.30 -10.11 38.62
N ASN A 17 -1.20 -9.00 37.87
CA ASN A 17 -1.33 -7.66 38.45
C ASN A 17 -1.75 -6.61 37.39
N PRO A 18 -3.03 -6.21 37.32
CA PRO A 18 -3.53 -5.30 36.29
C PRO A 18 -3.00 -3.85 36.39
N ASN A 19 -2.22 -3.53 37.43
CA ASN A 19 -1.68 -2.18 37.67
C ASN A 19 -0.16 -2.07 37.48
N ARG A 20 0.52 -3.11 36.97
CA ARG A 20 1.99 -3.10 36.82
C ARG A 20 2.39 -3.10 35.34
N PHE A 21 2.57 -1.91 34.78
CA PHE A 21 3.24 -1.75 33.49
C PHE A 21 4.75 -1.96 33.68
N LEU A 22 5.30 -3.05 33.14
CA LEU A 22 6.74 -3.27 33.09
C LEU A 22 7.30 -2.52 31.87
N THR A 23 7.77 -1.29 32.08
CA THR A 23 8.55 -0.57 31.05
C THR A 23 10.00 -1.07 31.07
N HIS A 24 10.26 -2.17 30.37
CA HIS A 24 11.63 -2.60 30.13
C HIS A 24 12.16 -1.83 28.91
N PHE A 25 12.93 -0.78 29.16
CA PHE A 25 13.61 -0.04 28.10
C PHE A 25 14.79 -0.86 27.59
N GLN A 26 14.72 -1.30 26.33
CA GLN A 26 15.86 -1.90 25.65
C GLN A 26 16.89 -0.80 25.32
N PRO A 27 18.21 -1.09 25.37
CA PRO A 27 19.23 -0.17 24.89
C PRO A 27 19.00 0.15 23.40
N LEU A 28 19.23 1.40 22.98
CA LEU A 28 19.08 1.87 21.59
C LEU A 28 19.78 0.96 20.57
N SER A 29 20.98 0.47 20.88
CA SER A 29 21.74 -0.43 20.01
C SER A 29 21.03 -1.76 19.74
N VAL A 30 20.29 -2.30 20.73
CA VAL A 30 19.55 -3.56 20.58
C VAL A 30 18.31 -3.33 19.71
N VAL A 31 17.70 -2.15 19.79
CA VAL A 31 16.60 -1.73 18.93
C VAL A 31 17.08 -1.52 17.50
N GLU A 32 18.22 -0.86 17.30
CA GLU A 32 18.84 -0.65 15.99
C GLU A 32 19.23 -1.98 15.30
N ASP A 33 19.85 -2.92 16.02
CA ASP A 33 20.19 -4.24 15.48
C ASP A 33 18.95 -5.06 15.12
N SER A 34 17.90 -4.96 15.94
CA SER A 34 16.61 -5.62 15.68
C SER A 34 15.89 -5.00 14.48
N LEU A 35 15.90 -3.68 14.36
CA LEU A 35 15.34 -2.94 13.22
C LEU A 35 16.09 -3.25 11.94
N LYS A 36 17.42 -3.32 11.99
CA LYS A 36 18.24 -3.68 10.84
C LYS A 36 17.97 -5.11 10.38
N LYS A 37 17.91 -6.07 11.31
CA LYS A 37 17.58 -7.47 10.99
C LYS A 37 16.15 -7.61 10.47
N TYR A 38 15.20 -6.88 11.05
CA TYR A 38 13.82 -6.84 10.56
C TYR A 38 13.76 -6.22 9.16
N TRP A 39 14.47 -5.12 8.91
CA TRP A 39 14.57 -4.47 7.60
C TRP A 39 15.20 -5.39 6.55
N GLU A 40 16.28 -6.10 6.87
CA GLU A 40 16.91 -7.09 5.98
C GLU A 40 15.95 -8.23 5.65
N LYS A 41 15.18 -8.71 6.64
CA LYS A 41 14.14 -9.71 6.44
C LYS A 41 12.96 -9.16 5.62
N TYR A 42 12.49 -7.95 5.90
CA TYR A 42 11.41 -7.28 5.17
C TYR A 42 11.82 -7.01 3.72
N VAL A 43 13.04 -6.55 3.46
CA VAL A 43 13.54 -6.39 2.08
C VAL A 43 13.65 -7.74 1.36
N SER A 44 13.92 -8.83 2.09
CA SER A 44 13.97 -10.20 1.55
C SER A 44 12.58 -10.79 1.29
N ASP A 45 11.60 -10.51 2.16
CA ASP A 45 10.30 -11.19 2.21
C ASP A 45 9.14 -10.31 1.70
N SER A 46 9.31 -8.99 1.68
CA SER A 46 8.24 -7.98 1.61
C SER A 46 8.46 -7.00 0.46
N VAL A 47 8.37 -7.54 -0.75
CA VAL A 47 7.45 -6.94 -1.71
C VAL A 47 6.68 -8.13 -2.26
N PRO A 48 5.38 -8.33 -1.93
CA PRO A 48 4.50 -8.96 -2.88
C PRO A 48 4.71 -8.12 -4.12
N ASN A 49 5.39 -8.70 -5.10
CA ASN A 49 5.80 -8.01 -6.30
C ASN A 49 4.46 -7.65 -6.97
N PHE A 50 3.89 -6.49 -6.63
CA PHE A 50 2.73 -5.90 -7.30
C PHE A 50 3.08 -5.63 -8.76
N HIS A 51 4.37 -5.43 -9.00
CA HIS A 51 4.99 -5.83 -10.23
C HIS A 51 5.13 -7.34 -10.25
N PRO A 52 4.49 -8.12 -11.14
CA PRO A 52 5.27 -9.18 -11.76
C PRO A 52 6.61 -8.51 -12.11
N ALA A 53 7.75 -9.09 -11.66
CA ALA A 53 9.04 -8.63 -12.14
C ALA A 53 8.83 -8.37 -13.63
N ALA A 54 9.23 -7.21 -14.13
CA ALA A 54 9.11 -6.89 -15.55
C ALA A 54 10.08 -7.79 -16.35
N GLU A 55 9.99 -9.11 -16.17
CA GLU A 55 10.04 -10.07 -17.24
C GLU A 55 9.20 -9.46 -18.35
N GLU A 56 9.84 -9.18 -19.48
CA GLU A 56 9.17 -8.75 -20.70
C GLU A 56 8.17 -9.85 -21.10
N GLU A 57 7.00 -9.86 -20.48
CA GLU A 57 5.88 -10.66 -20.94
C GLU A 57 5.57 -10.20 -22.36
N ALA A 58 5.32 -11.17 -23.23
CA ALA A 58 5.05 -10.88 -24.63
C ALA A 58 3.94 -9.80 -24.72
N PRO A 59 4.09 -8.78 -25.59
CA PRO A 59 3.17 -7.67 -25.66
C PRO A 59 1.73 -8.17 -25.77
N THR A 60 0.90 -7.84 -24.77
CA THR A 60 -0.53 -8.18 -24.81
C THR A 60 -1.15 -7.51 -26.03
N PRO A 61 -1.88 -8.25 -26.89
CA PRO A 61 -2.63 -7.63 -27.98
C PRO A 61 -3.56 -6.55 -27.42
N PHE A 62 -3.65 -5.43 -28.14
CA PHE A 62 -4.49 -4.34 -27.70
C PHE A 62 -5.96 -4.77 -27.57
N SER A 63 -6.53 -4.57 -26.39
CA SER A 63 -7.97 -4.59 -26.13
C SER A 63 -8.34 -3.41 -25.23
N ARG A 64 -9.63 -3.08 -25.16
CA ARG A 64 -10.09 -1.99 -24.29
C ARG A 64 -9.87 -2.34 -22.82
N GLU A 65 -10.13 -3.60 -22.47
CA GLU A 65 -9.98 -4.15 -21.15
C GLU A 65 -8.50 -4.09 -20.73
N ALA A 66 -7.59 -4.55 -21.60
CA ALA A 66 -6.15 -4.48 -21.34
C ALA A 66 -5.65 -3.04 -21.20
N MET A 67 -6.23 -2.08 -21.94
CA MET A 67 -5.91 -0.66 -21.77
C MET A 67 -6.39 -0.13 -20.41
N VAL A 68 -7.59 -0.48 -19.98
CA VAL A 68 -8.13 -0.07 -18.67
C VAL A 68 -7.25 -0.64 -17.56
N ASP A 69 -6.92 -1.93 -17.63
CA ASP A 69 -6.04 -2.59 -16.66
C ASP A 69 -4.67 -1.93 -16.64
N ALA A 70 -4.06 -1.66 -17.79
CA ALA A 70 -2.75 -1.00 -17.86
C ALA A 70 -2.75 0.40 -17.24
N ILE A 71 -3.81 1.20 -17.45
CA ILE A 71 -3.94 2.52 -16.82
C ILE A 71 -4.13 2.38 -15.31
N MET A 72 -4.96 1.43 -14.87
CA MET A 72 -5.19 1.14 -13.46
C MET A 72 -3.89 0.74 -12.76
N TYR A 73 -3.14 -0.20 -13.35
CA TYR A 73 -1.85 -0.63 -12.80
C TYR A 73 -0.83 0.50 -12.78
N HIS A 74 -0.75 1.34 -13.81
CA HIS A 74 0.11 2.51 -13.78
C HIS A 74 -0.24 3.45 -12.61
N ILE A 75 -1.54 3.70 -12.37
CA ILE A 75 -2.00 4.51 -11.25
C ILE A 75 -1.61 3.91 -9.89
N ILE A 76 -1.87 2.61 -9.71
CA ILE A 76 -1.63 1.93 -8.44
C ILE A 76 -0.13 1.75 -8.17
N ALA A 77 0.63 1.30 -9.17
CA ALA A 77 2.04 0.96 -9.01
C ALA A 77 2.92 2.19 -8.80
N ASP A 78 2.61 3.29 -9.50
CA ASP A 78 3.39 4.53 -9.43
C ASP A 78 2.81 5.56 -8.45
N ASP A 79 1.76 5.21 -7.69
CA ASP A 79 1.00 6.12 -6.79
C ASP A 79 0.59 7.44 -7.49
N GLU A 80 0.22 7.33 -8.76
CA GLU A 80 -0.18 8.46 -9.58
C GLU A 80 -1.60 8.91 -9.22
N SER A 81 -1.87 10.20 -9.38
CA SER A 81 -3.23 10.70 -9.16
C SER A 81 -4.17 10.15 -10.22
N ILE A 82 -5.35 9.65 -9.82
CA ILE A 82 -6.42 9.25 -10.76
C ILE A 82 -6.85 10.38 -11.71
N GLU A 83 -6.59 11.63 -11.34
CA GLU A 83 -6.83 12.82 -12.16
C GLU A 83 -5.93 12.85 -13.42
N VAL A 84 -4.84 12.07 -13.47
CA VAL A 84 -3.97 11.94 -14.66
C VAL A 84 -4.78 11.55 -15.90
N ILE A 85 -5.85 10.77 -15.73
CA ILE A 85 -6.76 10.34 -16.79
C ILE A 85 -7.52 11.53 -17.42
N LYS A 86 -7.74 12.61 -16.67
CA LYS A 86 -8.38 13.83 -17.18
C LYS A 86 -7.39 14.72 -17.94
N SER A 87 -6.09 14.48 -17.82
CA SER A 87 -5.07 15.26 -18.54
C SER A 87 -5.23 15.09 -20.05
N ALA A 88 -5.42 16.21 -20.76
CA ALA A 88 -5.50 16.22 -22.21
C ALA A 88 -4.21 15.73 -22.88
N PHE A 89 -3.06 15.88 -22.22
CA PHE A 89 -1.78 15.36 -22.73
C PHE A 89 -1.71 13.85 -22.61
N PHE A 90 -2.11 13.30 -21.45
CA PHE A 90 -2.14 11.85 -21.23
C PHE A 90 -3.12 11.15 -22.19
N ARG A 91 -4.34 11.69 -22.33
CA ARG A 91 -5.32 11.19 -23.30
C ARG A 91 -4.81 11.24 -24.74
N ARG A 92 -4.08 12.30 -25.10
CA ARG A 92 -3.46 12.42 -26.44
C ARG A 92 -2.35 11.41 -26.64
N LEU A 93 -1.54 11.13 -25.62
CA LEU A 93 -0.49 10.10 -25.66
C LEU A 93 -1.12 8.74 -25.98
N ILE A 94 -2.15 8.32 -25.24
CA ILE A 94 -2.87 7.05 -25.47
C ILE A 94 -3.37 6.99 -26.92
N ARG A 95 -4.00 8.06 -27.42
CA ARG A 95 -4.52 8.12 -28.79
C ARG A 95 -3.44 8.13 -29.88
N THR A 96 -2.23 8.59 -29.55
CA THR A 96 -1.09 8.55 -30.48
C THR A 96 -0.53 7.13 -30.59
N LEU A 97 -0.67 6.33 -29.53
CA LEU A 97 -0.34 4.91 -29.54
C LEU A 97 -1.43 4.08 -30.23
N GLN A 98 -2.69 4.51 -30.18
CA GLN A 98 -3.85 3.84 -30.80
C GLN A 98 -4.75 4.83 -31.54
N ASN A 99 -4.50 4.99 -32.84
CA ASN A 99 -5.14 6.03 -33.67
C ASN A 99 -6.66 5.85 -33.86
N GLU A 100 -7.15 4.61 -33.75
CA GLU A 100 -8.58 4.29 -33.89
C GLU A 100 -9.38 4.68 -32.64
N LEU A 101 -8.69 4.97 -31.54
CA LEU A 101 -9.30 5.23 -30.25
C LEU A 101 -9.85 6.66 -30.16
N LYS A 102 -11.13 6.75 -29.80
CA LYS A 102 -11.82 8.02 -29.55
C LYS A 102 -11.69 8.39 -28.08
N ASP A 103 -11.88 9.66 -27.78
CA ASP A 103 -11.72 10.17 -26.41
C ASP A 103 -12.68 9.50 -25.40
N PHE A 104 -13.88 9.13 -25.84
CA PHE A 104 -14.85 8.40 -25.00
C PHE A 104 -14.52 6.92 -24.80
N ASP A 105 -13.56 6.38 -25.56
CA ASP A 105 -13.09 5.01 -25.39
C ASP A 105 -12.06 4.91 -24.25
N ILE A 106 -11.44 6.04 -23.87
CA ILE A 106 -10.59 6.15 -22.69
C ILE A 106 -11.48 6.29 -21.47
N PRO A 107 -11.24 5.52 -20.39
CA PRO A 107 -12.03 5.64 -19.16
C PRO A 107 -12.00 7.08 -18.64
N TYR A 108 -13.08 7.47 -17.96
CA TYR A 108 -13.09 8.68 -17.15
C TYR A 108 -12.64 8.35 -15.73
N ALA A 109 -12.28 9.37 -14.94
CA ALA A 109 -11.82 9.18 -13.57
C ALA A 109 -12.84 8.42 -12.71
N ASP A 110 -14.14 8.70 -12.85
CA ASP A 110 -15.19 8.00 -12.09
C ASP A 110 -15.24 6.50 -12.42
N SER A 111 -15.08 6.14 -13.71
CA SER A 111 -15.01 4.75 -14.16
C SER A 111 -13.74 4.08 -13.64
N MET A 112 -12.60 4.76 -13.69
CA MET A 112 -11.35 4.23 -13.16
C MET A 112 -11.42 4.03 -11.64
N HIS A 113 -12.08 4.95 -10.93
CA HIS A 113 -12.25 4.85 -9.49
C HIS A 113 -13.06 3.59 -9.14
N ALA A 114 -14.14 3.32 -9.90
CA ALA A 114 -14.92 2.10 -9.73
C ALA A 114 -14.05 0.84 -9.96
N CYS A 115 -13.23 0.81 -11.00
CA CYS A 115 -12.31 -0.31 -11.28
C CYS A 115 -11.28 -0.50 -10.15
N ILE A 116 -10.68 0.58 -9.65
CA ILE A 116 -9.71 0.53 -8.55
C ILE A 116 -10.37 -0.02 -7.28
N MET A 117 -11.57 0.45 -6.94
CA MET A 117 -12.29 -0.03 -5.76
C MET A 117 -12.66 -1.51 -5.88
N GLU A 118 -13.10 -1.96 -7.06
CA GLU A 118 -13.38 -3.38 -7.31
C GLU A 118 -12.12 -4.24 -7.18
N SER A 119 -10.99 -3.77 -7.73
CA SER A 119 -9.70 -4.45 -7.61
C SER A 119 -9.22 -4.50 -6.16
N LEU A 120 -9.41 -3.40 -5.40
CA LEU A 120 -9.08 -3.34 -3.98
C LEU A 120 -9.93 -4.31 -3.16
N ASP A 121 -11.24 -4.39 -3.40
CA ASP A 121 -12.12 -5.34 -2.70
C ASP A 121 -11.68 -6.79 -2.94
N GLN A 122 -11.39 -7.15 -4.20
CA GLN A 122 -10.85 -8.47 -4.54
C GLN A 122 -9.51 -8.76 -3.86
N TYR A 123 -8.64 -7.74 -3.76
CA TYR A 123 -7.36 -7.86 -3.07
C TYR A 123 -7.55 -8.05 -1.56
N LEU A 124 -8.45 -7.30 -0.93
CA LEU A 124 -8.75 -7.41 0.50
C LEU A 124 -9.35 -8.78 0.85
N ASP A 125 -10.19 -9.34 -0.01
CA ASP A 125 -10.72 -10.69 0.17
C ASP A 125 -9.60 -11.74 0.16
N LYS A 126 -8.68 -11.67 -0.81
CA LYS A 126 -7.50 -12.56 -0.87
C LYS A 126 -6.59 -12.38 0.34
N LEU A 127 -6.27 -11.13 0.68
CA LEU A 127 -5.42 -10.81 1.82
C LEU A 127 -6.01 -11.34 3.13
N ARG A 128 -7.33 -11.27 3.29
CA ARG A 128 -8.03 -11.83 4.46
C ARG A 128 -7.87 -13.34 4.55
N GLU A 129 -8.01 -14.05 3.43
CA GLU A 129 -7.76 -15.50 3.37
C GLU A 129 -6.32 -15.83 3.77
N GLU A 130 -5.35 -15.12 3.18
CA GLU A 130 -3.93 -15.30 3.47
C GLU A 130 -3.60 -15.06 4.95
N ILE A 131 -4.11 -13.98 5.55
CA ILE A 131 -3.88 -13.68 6.99
C ILE A 131 -4.45 -14.80 7.87
N VAL A 132 -5.64 -15.31 7.57
CA VAL A 132 -6.28 -16.39 8.36
C VAL A 132 -5.47 -17.69 8.28
N GLU A 133 -4.90 -17.98 7.11
CA GLU A 133 -4.13 -19.20 6.87
C GLU A 133 -2.70 -19.12 7.42
N THR A 134 -2.01 -18.00 7.19
CA THR A 134 -0.56 -17.89 7.39
C THR A 134 -0.17 -17.19 8.70
N ALA A 135 -0.97 -16.24 9.19
CA ALA A 135 -0.52 -15.28 10.19
C ALA A 135 -1.05 -15.56 11.61
N LYS A 136 -1.34 -16.82 11.97
CA LYS A 136 -1.84 -17.17 13.32
C LYS A 136 -0.79 -16.94 14.40
N GLY A 137 -0.76 -15.72 14.94
CA GLY A 137 0.03 -15.34 16.12
C GLY A 137 1.14 -14.32 15.86
N ASP A 138 1.40 -13.96 14.59
CA ASP A 138 2.54 -13.11 14.20
C ASP A 138 2.12 -11.75 13.60
N VAL A 139 0.83 -11.39 13.65
CA VAL A 139 0.37 -10.08 13.18
C VAL A 139 0.61 -9.02 14.25
N SER A 140 1.27 -7.93 13.87
CA SER A 140 1.38 -6.72 14.68
C SER A 140 0.81 -5.51 13.94
N PHE A 141 0.38 -4.49 14.67
CA PHE A 141 -0.14 -3.26 14.08
C PHE A 141 0.65 -2.07 14.61
N THR A 142 0.94 -1.12 13.73
CA THR A 142 1.45 0.21 14.09
C THR A 142 0.36 1.23 13.84
N ASP A 143 0.14 2.14 14.79
CA ASP A 143 -0.72 3.30 14.61
C ASP A 143 0.12 4.58 14.58
N ASP A 144 0.13 5.26 13.44
CA ASP A 144 0.74 6.57 13.30
C ASP A 144 -0.37 7.63 13.36
N ARG A 145 -0.20 8.63 14.23
CA ARG A 145 -1.19 9.68 14.44
C ARG A 145 -0.52 11.03 14.28
N TRP A 146 -1.10 11.87 13.45
CA TRP A 146 -0.62 13.24 13.26
C TRP A 146 -1.79 14.21 13.11
N THR A 147 -1.47 15.50 13.08
CA THR A 147 -2.44 16.58 12.88
C THR A 147 -1.85 17.58 11.89
N ASP A 148 -2.66 18.06 10.95
CA ASP A 148 -2.20 19.06 9.98
C ASP A 148 -2.18 20.49 10.56
N GLN A 149 -1.74 21.47 9.77
CA GLN A 149 -1.73 22.88 10.16
C GLN A 149 -3.14 23.46 10.41
N LYS A 150 -4.18 22.81 9.88
CA LYS A 150 -5.59 23.18 10.04
C LYS A 150 -6.27 22.46 11.21
N GLN A 151 -5.51 21.72 12.02
CA GLN A 151 -6.00 20.94 13.16
C GLN A 151 -6.91 19.76 12.77
N HIS A 152 -6.78 19.23 11.55
CA HIS A 152 -7.39 17.96 11.19
C HIS A 152 -6.54 16.82 11.73
N SER A 153 -7.16 15.90 12.48
CA SER A 153 -6.50 14.72 13.00
C SER A 153 -6.53 13.58 11.98
N PHE A 154 -5.39 12.92 11.83
CA PHE A 154 -5.21 11.76 10.95
C PHE A 154 -4.68 10.58 11.76
N MET A 155 -5.03 9.38 11.32
CA MET A 155 -4.52 8.12 11.89
C MET A 155 -4.30 7.14 10.74
N ALA A 156 -3.08 6.68 10.58
CA ALA A 156 -2.74 5.54 9.73
C ALA A 156 -2.59 4.30 10.62
N ILE A 157 -3.11 3.16 10.14
CA ILE A 157 -2.92 1.86 10.78
C ILE A 157 -2.26 0.95 9.75
N THR A 158 -1.10 0.39 10.10
CA THR A 158 -0.35 -0.54 9.25
C THR A 158 -0.23 -1.88 9.95
N GLY A 159 -0.59 -2.97 9.27
CA GLY A 159 -0.36 -4.34 9.74
C GLY A 159 0.99 -4.86 9.24
N HIS A 160 1.70 -5.61 10.09
CA HIS A 160 2.97 -6.28 9.80
C HIS A 160 2.89 -7.76 10.17
#